data_AF-A0A956QFI5-F1
#
_entry.id   AF-A0A956QFI5-F1
#
_cell.length_a   1.000
_cell.length_b   1.000
_cell.length_c   1.000
_cell.angle_alpha   90.00
_cell.angle_beta   90.00
_cell.angle_gamma   90.00
#
_symmetry.space_group_name_H-M   'P 1'
#
loop_
_entity.id
_entity.type
_entity.pdbx_description
1 polymer ?
#
loop_
_entity_poly.entity_id
_entity_poly.type
_entity_poly.pdbx_seq_one_letter_code
_entity_poly.pdbx_strand_id
1 'polypeptide(L)' 'MWILDVFLMIFVIVTAIAALQGECLLTSTIILGAYSFLMCIVYATLGAVDVAFTEA' A
#
# COMPACT_ATOMS: atom_id res chain seq x y z
N MET A 1 -16.18 -7.46 -8.43
CA MET A 1 -14.84 -7.30 -7.83
C MET A 1 -14.51 -5.85 -7.46
N TRP A 2 -15.30 -4.83 -7.86
CA TRP A 2 -15.01 -3.43 -7.52
C TRP A 2 -14.86 -3.14 -6.02
N ILE A 3 -15.54 -3.90 -5.15
CA ILE A 3 -15.62 -3.56 -3.72
C ILE A 3 -14.27 -3.75 -3.04
N LEU A 4 -13.53 -4.76 -3.51
CA LEU A 4 -12.19 -5.06 -3.01
C LEU A 4 -11.20 -3.99 -3.47
N ASP A 5 -11.29 -3.56 -4.74
CA ASP A 5 -10.44 -2.50 -5.29
C ASP A 5 -10.65 -1.17 -4.55
N VAL A 6 -11.90 -0.77 -4.30
CA VAL A 6 -12.23 0.43 -3.54
C VAL A 6 -11.74 0.33 -2.10
N PHE A 7 -11.91 -0.83 -1.47
CA PHE A 7 -11.44 -1.07 -0.10
C PHE A 7 -9.91 -1.00 0.00
N LEU A 8 -9.19 -1.61 -0.95
CA LEU A 8 -7.73 -1.52 -1.03
C LEU A 8 -7.25 -0.08 -1.23
N MET A 9 -7.86 0.69 -2.13
CA MET A 9 -7.52 2.10 -2.30
C MET A 9 -7.70 2.91 -1.02
N ILE A 10 -8.77 2.66 -0.25
CA ILE A 10 -8.99 3.33 1.04
C ILE A 10 -7.85 2.97 2.01
N PHE A 11 -7.45 1.70 2.08
CA PHE A 11 -6.33 1.26 2.93
C PHE A 11 -5.00 1.90 2.54
N VAL A 12 -4.72 2.04 1.25
CA VAL A 12 -3.53 2.72 0.72
C VAL A 12 -3.51 4.19 1.16
N ILE A 13 -4.64 4.89 1.06
CA ILE A 13 -4.75 6.29 1.51
C ILE A 13 -4.54 6.42 3.03
N VAL A 14 -5.15 5.54 3.82
CA VAL A 14 -5.02 5.55 5.28
C VAL A 14 -3.58 5.30 5.71
N THR A 15 -2.90 4.31 5.11
CA THR A 15 -1.50 4.02 5.42
C THR A 15 -0.54 5.12 4.98
N ALA A 16 -0.80 5.79 3.85
CA ALA A 16 -0.04 6.97 3.45
C ALA A 16 -0.17 8.13 4.45
N ILE A 17 -1.40 8.41 4.90
CA ILE A 17 -1.67 9.45 5.90
C ILE A 17 -1.04 9.08 7.25
N ALA A 18 -1.04 7.80 7.63
CA ALA A 18 -0.41 7.32 8.85
C ALA A 18 1.13 7.41 8.78
N ALA A 19 1.74 7.14 7.62
CA ALA A 19 3.19 7.27 7.43
C ALA A 19 3.66 8.72 7.59
N LEU A 20 2.86 9.69 7.10
CA LEU A 20 3.14 11.13 7.23
C LEU A 20 3.01 11.63 8.67
N GLN A 21 2.13 11.05 9.48
CA GLN A 21 1.93 11.41 10.88
C GLN A 21 2.91 10.73 11.83
N GLY A 22 3.79 9.85 11.33
CA GLY A 22 4.76 9.15 12.15
C GLY A 22 5.75 10.10 12.80
N GLU A 23 5.73 10.20 14.13
CA GLU A 23 6.64 11.06 14.91
C GLU A 23 8.09 10.53 14.91
N CYS A 24 8.27 9.22 14.73
CA CYS A 24 9.56 8.55 14.65
C CYS A 24 9.82 8.02 13.23
N LEU A 25 11.05 8.19 12.74
CA LEU A 25 11.46 7.65 11.43
C LEU A 25 11.22 6.14 11.35
N LEU A 26 11.50 5.39 12.41
CA LEU A 26 11.29 3.94 12.42
C LEU A 26 9.80 3.58 12.21
N THR A 27 8.90 4.28 12.90
CA THR A 27 7.45 4.09 12.75
C THR A 27 6.99 4.45 11.34
N SER A 28 7.45 5.59 10.82
CA SER A 28 7.13 6.03 9.46
C SER A 28 7.61 5.01 8.40
N THR A 29 8.84 4.49 8.53
CA THR A 29 9.38 3.46 7.62
C THR A 29 8.63 2.13 7.68
N ILE A 30 8.21 1.68 8.88
CA ILE A 30 7.41 0.46 9.01
C ILE A 30 6.06 0.62 8.31
N ILE A 31 5.40 1.77 8.52
CA ILE A 31 4.11 2.05 7.88
C ILE A 31 4.29 2.20 6.36
N LEU A 32 5.39 2.81 5.90
CA LEU A 32 5.73 2.90 4.48
C LEU A 32 5.93 1.51 3.84
N GLY A 33 6.55 0.57 4.56
CA GLY A 33 6.64 -0.83 4.12
C GLY A 33 5.27 -1.49 3.97
N ALA A 34 4.36 -1.26 4.91
CA ALA A 34 2.97 -1.73 4.79
C ALA A 34 2.23 -1.08 3.60
N TYR A 35 2.46 0.20 3.33
CA TYR A 35 1.94 0.88 2.15
C TYR A 35 2.46 0.24 0.85
N SER A 36 3.77 -0.03 0.75
CA SER A 36 4.38 -0.69 -0.42
C SER A 36 3.74 -2.05 -0.71
N PHE A 37 3.54 -2.85 0.34
CA PHE A 37 2.89 -4.16 0.22
C PHE A 37 1.43 -4.06 -0.26
N LEU A 38 0.68 -3.07 0.24
CA LEU A 38 -0.69 -2.82 -0.22
C LEU A 38 -0.73 -2.40 -1.69
N MET A 39 0.23 -1.60 -2.15
CA MET A 39 0.37 -1.24 -3.56
C MET A 39 0.70 -2.45 -4.45
N CYS A 40 1.58 -3.35 -4.00
CA CYS A 40 1.82 -4.63 -4.69
C CYS A 40 0.52 -5.41 -4.92
N ILE A 41 -0.34 -5.51 -3.89
CA ILE A 41 -1.64 -6.19 -4.01
C ILE A 41 -2.53 -5.50 -5.05
N VAL A 42 -2.57 -4.16 -5.08
CA VAL A 42 -3.34 -3.40 -6.09
C VAL A 42 -2.83 -3.69 -7.51
N TYR A 43 -1.52 -3.73 -7.73
CA TYR A 43 -0.97 -4.09 -9.05
C TYR A 43 -1.29 -5.55 -9.43
N ALA A 44 -1.32 -6.46 -8.45
CA ALA A 44 -1.74 -7.83 -8.67
C ALA A 44 -3.24 -7.93 -9.04
N THR A 45 -4.13 -7.12 -8.45
CA THR A 45 -5.55 -7.10 -8.84
C THR A 45 -5.77 -6.51 -10.23
N LEU A 46 -4.91 -5.59 -10.66
CA LEU A 46 -4.88 -5.04 -12.02
C LEU A 46 -4.32 -6.01 -13.07
N GLY A 47 -3.83 -7.18 -12.66
CA GLY A 47 -3.21 -8.18 -13.55
C GLY A 47 -1.78 -7.85 -13.97
N ALA A 48 -1.16 -6.83 -13.38
CA ALA A 48 0.22 -6.41 -13.64
C ALA A 48 1.19 -7.09 -12.67
N VAL A 49 1.32 -8.42 -12.79
CA VAL A 49 2.10 -9.24 -11.85
C VAL A 49 3.59 -8.88 -11.82
N ASP A 50 4.17 -8.47 -12.95
CA ASP A 50 5.57 -8.07 -13.03
C ASP A 50 5.85 -6.82 -12.20
N VAL A 51 4.95 -5.83 -12.27
CA VAL A 51 5.04 -4.58 -11.49
C VAL A 51 4.82 -4.86 -9.99
N ALA A 52 3.88 -5.75 -9.67
CA ALA A 52 3.62 -6.15 -8.30
C ALA A 52 4.87 -6.76 -7.64
N PHE A 53 5.60 -7.64 -8.33
CA PHE A 53 6.81 -8.26 -7.79
C PHE A 53 8.00 -7.30 -7.68
N THR A 54 8.08 -6.24 -8.50
CA THR A 54 9.15 -5.23 -8.36
C THR A 54 8.90 -4.22 -7.25
N GLU A 55 7.66 -4.10 -6.79
CA GLU A 55 7.24 -3.19 -5.70
C GLU A 55 7.27 -3.85 -4.31
N ALA A 56 7.29 -5.19 -4.26
CA ALA A 56 7.37 -5.99 -3.04
C ALA A 56 8.81 -6.11 -2.52
#